data_AF-A0A940X911-F1
#
_entry.id   AF-A0A940X911-F1
#
_cell.length_a   1.000
_cell.length_b   1.000
_cell.length_c   1.000
_cell.angle_alpha   90.00
_cell.angle_beta   90.00
_cell.angle_gamma   90.00
#
_symmetry.space_group_name_H-M   'P 1'
#
loop_
_entity.id
_entity.type
_entity.pdbx_description
1 polymer ?
#
loop_
_entity_poly.entity_id
_entity_poly.type
_entity_poly.pdbx_seq_one_letter_code
_entity_poly.pdbx_strand_id
1 'polypeptide(L)'
;MNILKLIGRGEEIFEKDISNHENQLSSIVNSSSFLVIGGAGSIGQAVTKEIFKRNPLRLHVVDISENNMVELVRDLRSSYGYIEGDFQTFALDIGSIEYDAFINSDGKYDYVLNLSALKHVRSEKDPFTLMRMIDVNIFNTEKTLQQSITKGTKKYFCVSTDKAANPVNMMGASKRIMEMYLIRKSKDIKISTARFANVAFSDGSLLHGFNQRILKKQPIVAPNDIKRYFVTPKESGELCLMSCIFGENRDVFFPKLDEKLNLISFADIAVKYLDEIGYEPYLCESEDEARDNVDALIAEKKWPCLFTGSDTTGEKDFEEFFTDTEVLDMDRFVNLGVIKNDAVYDNEKLENFTFKIKDMKLNLIWTKEMIVDLFNNLIPNFGHKETGKYLDSKM
;
A
#
# COMPACT_ATOMS: atom_id res chain seq x y z
N MET A 1 -16.25 15.26 6.15
CA MET A 1 -14.94 15.04 6.78
C MET A 1 -13.85 15.47 5.82
N ASN A 2 -13.09 16.52 6.15
CA ASN A 2 -11.99 17.01 5.31
C ASN A 2 -10.68 16.33 5.74
N ILE A 3 -10.28 15.29 5.00
CA ILE A 3 -9.08 14.49 5.32
C ILE A 3 -7.83 15.36 5.40
N LEU A 4 -7.66 16.36 4.52
CA LEU A 4 -6.50 17.26 4.53
C LEU A 4 -6.38 17.98 5.88
N LYS A 5 -7.48 18.54 6.39
CA LYS A 5 -7.48 19.23 7.69
C LYS A 5 -7.12 18.29 8.84
N LEU A 6 -7.64 17.06 8.82
CA LEU A 6 -7.35 16.05 9.85
C LEU A 6 -5.85 15.71 9.91
N ILE A 7 -5.22 15.57 8.74
CA ILE A 7 -3.78 15.30 8.65
C ILE A 7 -2.92 16.57 8.72
N GLY A 8 -3.51 17.71 9.10
CA GLY A 8 -2.78 18.97 9.36
C GLY A 8 -2.37 19.75 8.11
N ARG A 9 -3.01 19.52 6.96
CA ARG A 9 -2.71 20.20 5.69
C ARG A 9 -3.90 21.01 5.17
N GLY A 10 -3.58 22.09 4.45
CA GLY A 10 -4.55 22.92 3.75
C GLY A 10 -4.70 22.61 2.26
N GLU A 11 -3.69 21.96 1.66
CA GLU A 11 -3.53 21.80 0.22
C GLU A 11 -3.06 20.38 -0.13
N GLU A 12 -3.34 19.95 -1.38
CA GLU A 12 -2.89 18.68 -1.93
C GLU A 12 -1.42 18.74 -2.37
N ILE A 13 -0.66 17.66 -2.18
CA ILE A 13 0.78 17.63 -2.46
C ILE A 13 1.05 17.69 -3.96
N PHE A 14 0.26 17.02 -4.80
CA PHE A 14 0.61 16.80 -6.21
C PHE A 14 -0.10 17.72 -7.20
N GLU A 15 -0.90 18.69 -6.73
CA GLU A 15 -1.75 19.53 -7.58
C GLU A 15 -0.97 20.17 -8.74
N LYS A 16 0.20 20.73 -8.46
CA LYS A 16 1.05 21.36 -9.47
C LYS A 16 1.62 20.36 -10.49
N ASP A 17 2.09 19.21 -10.04
CA ASP A 17 2.65 18.19 -10.94
C ASP A 17 1.55 17.57 -11.83
N ILE A 18 0.37 17.31 -11.26
CA ILE A 18 -0.80 16.82 -11.99
C ILE A 18 -1.26 17.85 -13.00
N SER A 19 -1.43 19.12 -12.60
CA SER A 19 -1.84 20.19 -13.53
C SER A 19 -0.85 20.38 -14.68
N ASN A 20 0.46 20.28 -14.42
CA ASN A 20 1.49 20.42 -15.46
C ASN A 20 1.47 19.27 -16.48
N HIS A 21 1.00 18.09 -16.08
CA HIS A 21 1.00 16.89 -16.92
C HIS A 21 -0.40 16.42 -17.36
N GLU A 22 -1.46 17.14 -16.99
CA GLU A 22 -2.85 16.67 -17.16
C GLU A 22 -3.19 16.36 -18.63
N ASN A 23 -2.80 17.23 -19.56
CA ASN A 23 -3.05 17.00 -20.99
C ASN A 23 -2.40 15.70 -21.48
N GLN A 24 -1.18 15.41 -21.01
CA GLN A 24 -0.44 14.21 -21.39
C GLN A 24 -1.02 12.97 -20.69
N LEU A 25 -1.37 13.07 -19.40
CA LEU A 25 -2.08 12.01 -18.66
C LEU A 25 -3.37 11.63 -19.37
N SER A 26 -4.23 12.60 -19.65
CA SER A 26 -5.52 12.40 -20.31
C SER A 26 -5.33 11.78 -21.71
N SER A 27 -4.38 12.26 -22.51
CA SER A 27 -4.11 11.69 -23.84
C SER A 27 -3.61 10.24 -23.78
N ILE A 28 -2.69 9.92 -22.87
CA ILE A 28 -2.15 8.57 -22.74
C ILE A 28 -3.21 7.62 -22.19
N VAL A 29 -3.92 8.02 -21.13
CA VAL A 29 -4.98 7.19 -20.52
C VAL A 29 -6.07 6.90 -21.54
N ASN A 30 -6.57 7.92 -22.24
CA ASN A 30 -7.67 7.76 -23.20
C ASN A 30 -7.34 6.81 -24.36
N SER A 31 -6.06 6.68 -24.72
CA SER A 31 -5.60 5.82 -25.82
C SER A 31 -5.05 4.46 -25.38
N SER A 32 -5.10 4.15 -24.08
CA SER A 32 -4.42 2.97 -23.50
C SER A 32 -5.36 2.04 -22.74
N SER A 33 -4.91 0.79 -22.62
CA SER A 33 -5.58 -0.29 -21.88
C SER A 33 -4.87 -0.59 -20.55
N PHE A 34 -5.65 -0.71 -19.47
CA PHE A 34 -5.16 -0.86 -18.10
C PHE A 34 -5.71 -2.12 -17.44
N LEU A 35 -4.85 -2.83 -16.71
CA LEU A 35 -5.23 -3.84 -15.73
C LEU A 35 -4.79 -3.39 -14.34
N VAL A 36 -5.73 -3.25 -13.41
CA VAL A 36 -5.46 -2.89 -12.01
C VAL A 36 -5.70 -4.10 -11.12
N ILE A 37 -4.63 -4.71 -10.63
CA ILE A 37 -4.62 -5.86 -9.74
C ILE A 37 -4.58 -5.38 -8.28
N GLY A 38 -5.42 -5.94 -7.41
CA GLY A 38 -5.67 -5.39 -6.07
C GLY A 38 -6.46 -4.09 -6.12
N GLY A 39 -7.28 -3.92 -7.16
CA GLY A 39 -7.94 -2.65 -7.47
C GLY A 39 -9.10 -2.29 -6.54
N ALA A 40 -9.59 -3.23 -5.72
CA ALA A 40 -10.61 -2.94 -4.71
C ALA A 40 -10.02 -2.60 -3.34
N GLY A 41 -8.70 -2.70 -3.14
CA GLY A 41 -8.02 -2.15 -1.97
C GLY A 41 -7.91 -0.63 -2.02
N SER A 42 -7.64 0.05 -0.90
CA SER A 42 -7.74 1.53 -0.81
C SER A 42 -6.91 2.30 -1.85
N ILE A 43 -5.65 1.90 -2.08
CA ILE A 43 -4.79 2.54 -3.11
C ILE A 43 -5.25 2.11 -4.52
N GLY A 44 -5.64 0.84 -4.67
CA GLY A 44 -6.22 0.29 -5.89
C GLY A 44 -7.44 1.07 -6.37
N GLN A 45 -8.36 1.39 -5.47
CA GLN A 45 -9.56 2.17 -5.79
C GLN A 45 -9.17 3.60 -6.17
N ALA A 46 -8.22 4.20 -5.48
CA ALA A 46 -7.76 5.55 -5.77
C ALA A 46 -7.14 5.65 -7.17
N VAL A 47 -6.20 4.77 -7.52
CA VAL A 47 -5.60 4.79 -8.87
C VAL A 47 -6.61 4.38 -9.95
N THR A 48 -7.53 3.45 -9.66
CA THR A 48 -8.63 3.12 -10.57
C THR A 48 -9.48 4.34 -10.87
N LYS A 49 -9.83 5.16 -9.86
CA LYS A 49 -10.54 6.43 -10.03
C LYS A 49 -9.74 7.43 -10.86
N GLU A 50 -8.44 7.55 -10.62
CA GLU A 50 -7.55 8.43 -11.39
C GLU A 50 -7.45 8.03 -12.87
N ILE A 51 -7.49 6.73 -13.18
CA ILE A 51 -7.54 6.23 -14.56
C ILE A 51 -8.94 6.46 -15.15
N PHE A 52 -10.00 6.03 -14.46
CA PHE A 52 -11.38 6.07 -14.95
C PHE A 52 -11.83 7.47 -15.33
N LYS A 53 -11.53 8.48 -14.50
CA LYS A 53 -11.93 9.89 -14.76
C LYS A 53 -11.28 10.50 -16.00
N ARG A 54 -10.29 9.83 -16.60
CA ARG A 54 -9.59 10.22 -17.83
C ARG A 54 -9.99 9.37 -19.04
N ASN A 55 -11.15 8.70 -18.96
CA ASN A 55 -11.83 7.99 -20.05
C ASN A 55 -10.93 6.98 -20.81
N PRO A 56 -10.40 5.93 -20.14
CA PRO A 56 -9.47 4.99 -20.75
C PRO A 56 -10.13 4.17 -21.86
N LEU A 57 -9.33 3.70 -22.83
CA LEU A 57 -9.81 2.78 -23.87
C LEU A 57 -10.32 1.47 -23.27
N ARG A 58 -9.62 0.98 -22.24
CA ARG A 58 -9.98 -0.21 -21.46
C ARG A 58 -9.44 -0.10 -20.04
N LEU A 59 -10.23 -0.51 -19.06
CA LEU A 59 -9.85 -0.60 -17.65
C LEU A 59 -10.48 -1.84 -17.02
N HIS A 60 -9.65 -2.85 -16.77
CA HIS A 60 -10.05 -4.05 -16.03
C HIS A 60 -9.51 -4.00 -14.62
N VAL A 61 -10.36 -4.35 -13.64
CA VAL A 61 -10.03 -4.33 -12.22
C VAL A 61 -10.14 -5.73 -11.64
N VAL A 62 -9.09 -6.22 -10.98
CA VAL A 62 -9.05 -7.55 -10.36
C VAL A 62 -8.80 -7.40 -8.86
N ASP A 63 -9.62 -8.04 -8.04
CA ASP A 63 -9.42 -8.14 -6.59
C ASP A 63 -10.14 -9.38 -6.05
N ILE A 64 -9.76 -9.90 -4.89
CA ILE A 64 -10.49 -11.01 -4.24
C ILE A 64 -11.76 -10.54 -3.52
N SER A 65 -11.82 -9.26 -3.14
CA SER A 65 -12.94 -8.72 -2.36
C SER A 65 -14.08 -8.25 -3.25
N GLU A 66 -15.09 -9.11 -3.45
CA GLU A 66 -16.31 -8.74 -4.19
C GLU A 66 -17.04 -7.55 -3.54
N ASN A 67 -17.06 -7.47 -2.21
CA ASN A 67 -17.76 -6.40 -1.48
C ASN A 67 -17.11 -5.04 -1.73
N ASN A 68 -15.78 -4.97 -1.66
CA ASN A 68 -15.07 -3.73 -1.96
C ASN A 68 -15.15 -3.38 -3.45
N MET A 69 -15.26 -4.39 -4.33
CA MET A 69 -15.45 -4.16 -5.76
C MET A 69 -16.82 -3.53 -6.04
N VAL A 70 -17.88 -3.98 -5.36
CA VAL A 70 -19.21 -3.37 -5.44
C VAL A 70 -19.16 -1.90 -5.00
N GLU A 71 -18.47 -1.61 -3.90
CA GLU A 71 -18.31 -0.24 -3.42
C GLU A 71 -17.54 0.63 -4.42
N LEU A 72 -16.44 0.13 -4.97
CA LEU A 72 -15.68 0.83 -6.01
C LEU A 72 -16.55 1.18 -7.22
N VAL A 73 -17.35 0.24 -7.73
CA VAL A 73 -18.22 0.49 -8.89
C VAL A 73 -19.31 1.52 -8.57
N ARG A 74 -19.88 1.49 -7.36
CA ARG A 74 -20.89 2.47 -6.93
C ARG A 74 -20.29 3.87 -6.82
N ASP A 75 -19.10 3.99 -6.24
CA ASP A 75 -18.38 5.25 -6.15
C ASP A 75 -18.05 5.81 -7.54
N LEU A 76 -17.49 4.99 -8.43
CA LEU A 76 -17.18 5.40 -9.81
C LEU A 76 -18.41 5.93 -10.56
N ARG A 77 -19.54 5.22 -10.47
CA ARG A 77 -20.79 5.62 -11.14
C ARG A 77 -21.39 6.89 -10.57
N SER A 78 -21.28 7.10 -9.27
CA SER A 78 -21.82 8.28 -8.60
C SER A 78 -20.94 9.52 -8.81
N SER A 79 -19.63 9.32 -8.88
CA SER A 79 -18.63 10.37 -9.02
C SER A 79 -18.37 10.80 -10.47
N TYR A 80 -18.35 9.83 -11.41
CA TYR A 80 -17.93 10.07 -12.79
C TYR A 80 -18.88 9.50 -13.85
N GLY A 81 -19.85 8.67 -13.47
CA GLY A 81 -20.79 8.06 -14.41
C GLY A 81 -20.20 6.88 -15.16
N TYR A 82 -20.25 6.94 -16.49
CA TYR A 82 -19.86 5.87 -17.40
C TYR A 82 -18.84 6.38 -18.43
N ILE A 83 -18.01 5.48 -18.93
CA ILE A 83 -17.03 5.75 -20.00
C ILE A 83 -17.42 5.00 -21.28
N GLU A 84 -16.87 5.42 -22.42
CA GLU A 84 -17.07 4.73 -23.71
C GLU A 84 -16.20 3.47 -23.83
N GLY A 85 -15.07 3.44 -23.13
CA GLY A 85 -14.14 2.31 -23.13
C GLY A 85 -14.63 1.06 -22.40
N ASP A 86 -13.84 -0.01 -22.51
CA ASP A 86 -14.14 -1.31 -21.92
C ASP A 86 -13.81 -1.33 -20.42
N PHE A 87 -14.80 -1.10 -19.56
CA PHE A 87 -14.67 -1.17 -18.10
C PHE A 87 -15.30 -2.44 -17.54
N GLN A 88 -14.48 -3.29 -16.91
CA GLN A 88 -14.93 -4.55 -16.29
C GLN A 88 -14.22 -4.82 -14.96
N THR A 89 -14.89 -5.55 -14.07
CA THR A 89 -14.37 -5.90 -12.76
C THR A 89 -14.47 -7.40 -12.54
N PHE A 90 -13.43 -8.02 -11.98
CA PHE A 90 -13.34 -9.46 -11.77
C PHE A 90 -12.94 -9.77 -10.32
N ALA A 91 -13.77 -10.54 -9.63
CA ALA A 91 -13.52 -11.00 -8.27
C ALA A 91 -12.65 -12.29 -8.30
N LEU A 92 -11.34 -12.15 -8.48
CA LEU A 92 -10.42 -13.28 -8.69
C LEU A 92 -9.18 -13.20 -7.79
N ASP A 93 -8.72 -14.36 -7.32
CA ASP A 93 -7.39 -14.49 -6.70
C ASP A 93 -6.33 -14.60 -7.78
N ILE A 94 -5.33 -13.73 -7.74
CA ILE A 94 -4.28 -13.66 -8.77
C ILE A 94 -3.36 -14.87 -8.75
N GLY A 95 -3.33 -15.66 -7.68
CA GLY A 95 -2.61 -16.93 -7.57
C GLY A 95 -3.38 -18.12 -8.16
N SER A 96 -4.65 -17.94 -8.53
CA SER A 96 -5.56 -19.02 -8.93
C SER A 96 -5.49 -19.42 -10.41
N ILE A 97 -6.09 -20.57 -10.74
CA ILE A 97 -6.24 -21.06 -12.12
C ILE A 97 -7.24 -20.22 -12.92
N GLU A 98 -8.24 -19.63 -12.25
CA GLU A 98 -9.27 -18.79 -12.83
C GLU A 98 -8.66 -17.49 -13.37
N TYR A 99 -7.75 -16.89 -12.60
CA TYR A 99 -6.98 -15.74 -13.05
C TYR A 99 -6.07 -16.09 -14.24
N ASP A 100 -5.43 -17.26 -14.21
CA ASP A 100 -4.58 -17.70 -15.33
C ASP A 100 -5.40 -17.95 -16.60
N ALA A 101 -6.62 -18.49 -16.49
CA ALA A 101 -7.55 -18.64 -17.60
C ALA A 101 -8.01 -17.27 -18.15
N PHE A 102 -8.29 -16.30 -17.28
CA PHE A 102 -8.63 -14.92 -17.65
C PHE A 102 -7.50 -14.23 -18.44
N ILE A 103 -6.25 -14.34 -17.97
CA ILE A 103 -5.10 -13.77 -18.69
C ILE A 103 -4.84 -14.52 -20.00
N ASN A 104 -5.06 -15.84 -20.04
CA ASN A 104 -4.86 -16.60 -21.26
C ASN A 104 -5.83 -16.17 -22.38
N SER A 105 -7.12 -15.95 -22.05
CA SER A 105 -8.15 -15.58 -23.02
C SER A 105 -8.05 -14.15 -23.54
N ASP A 106 -7.64 -13.19 -22.71
CA ASP A 106 -7.49 -11.78 -23.07
C ASP A 106 -6.05 -11.30 -22.82
N GLY A 107 -5.73 -10.92 -21.59
CA GLY A 107 -4.37 -10.65 -21.09
C GLY A 107 -3.60 -9.50 -21.76
N LYS A 108 -4.16 -8.83 -22.77
CA LYS A 108 -3.47 -7.79 -23.54
C LYS A 108 -3.79 -6.40 -22.96
N TYR A 109 -2.80 -5.83 -22.27
CA TYR A 109 -2.88 -4.50 -21.68
C TYR A 109 -1.62 -3.69 -21.99
N ASP A 110 -1.75 -2.38 -22.14
CA ASP A 110 -0.61 -1.47 -22.25
C ASP A 110 0.09 -1.29 -20.91
N TYR A 111 -0.71 -1.13 -19.85
CA TYR A 111 -0.26 -0.90 -18.49
C TYR A 111 -0.88 -1.90 -17.52
N VAL A 112 -0.05 -2.56 -16.73
CA VAL A 112 -0.49 -3.43 -15.64
C VAL A 112 -0.03 -2.80 -14.32
N LEU A 113 -0.96 -2.56 -13.40
CA LEU A 113 -0.70 -2.00 -12.08
C LEU A 113 -1.02 -3.04 -11.02
N ASN A 114 -0.04 -3.45 -10.22
CA ASN A 114 -0.23 -4.39 -9.12
C ASN A 114 -0.13 -3.69 -7.75
N LEU A 115 -1.29 -3.53 -7.13
CA LEU A 115 -1.54 -2.92 -5.84
C LEU A 115 -1.86 -3.98 -4.76
N SER A 116 -1.91 -5.27 -5.14
CA SER A 116 -2.24 -6.36 -4.23
C SER A 116 -1.11 -6.64 -3.24
N ALA A 117 -1.45 -6.87 -1.97
CA ALA A 117 -0.47 -7.18 -0.93
C ALA A 117 -1.13 -7.77 0.33
N LEU A 118 -0.35 -8.57 1.07
CA LEU A 118 -0.52 -8.66 2.52
C LEU A 118 0.39 -7.60 3.16
N LYS A 119 -0.25 -6.57 3.75
CA LYS A 119 0.45 -5.35 4.22
C LYS A 119 0.59 -5.20 5.74
N HIS A 120 -0.12 -6.00 6.53
CA HIS A 120 -0.09 -5.86 7.99
C HIS A 120 1.12 -6.59 8.57
N VAL A 121 1.93 -5.89 9.38
CA VAL A 121 3.12 -6.48 10.03
C VAL A 121 2.75 -7.73 10.84
N ARG A 122 1.61 -7.71 11.55
CA ARG A 122 1.08 -8.85 12.32
C ARG A 122 0.88 -10.14 11.51
N SER A 123 0.88 -10.09 10.18
CA SER A 123 0.83 -11.27 9.32
C SER A 123 2.09 -12.14 9.40
N GLU A 124 3.15 -11.68 10.09
CA GLU A 124 4.34 -12.48 10.39
C GLU A 124 4.21 -13.37 11.64
N LYS A 125 3.06 -13.33 12.33
CA LYS A 125 2.84 -14.05 13.60
C LYS A 125 2.94 -15.57 13.49
N ASP A 126 2.53 -16.13 12.36
CA ASP A 126 2.46 -17.57 12.15
C ASP A 126 3.06 -17.94 10.78
N PRO A 127 3.66 -19.13 10.65
CA PRO A 127 4.37 -19.53 9.44
C PRO A 127 3.44 -19.68 8.22
N PHE A 128 2.13 -19.86 8.42
CA PHE A 128 1.18 -20.09 7.32
C PHE A 128 0.78 -18.78 6.67
N THR A 129 0.42 -17.78 7.47
CA THR A 129 0.13 -16.41 7.00
C THR A 129 1.39 -15.77 6.41
N LEU A 130 2.56 -16.03 7.00
CA LEU A 130 3.84 -15.58 6.46
C LEU A 130 4.13 -16.21 5.08
N MET A 131 3.85 -17.51 4.90
CA MET A 131 3.96 -18.14 3.58
C MET A 131 2.99 -17.55 2.57
N ARG A 132 1.74 -17.25 2.97
CA ARG A 132 0.78 -16.55 2.12
C ARG A 132 1.25 -15.14 1.75
N MET A 133 1.90 -14.43 2.67
CA MET A 133 2.50 -13.12 2.38
C MET A 133 3.58 -13.23 1.32
N ILE A 134 4.42 -14.26 1.38
CA ILE A 134 5.43 -14.55 0.34
C ILE A 134 4.77 -14.81 -1.01
N ASP A 135 3.70 -15.62 -1.04
CA ASP A 135 2.95 -15.86 -2.28
C ASP A 135 2.39 -14.59 -2.88
N VAL A 136 1.64 -13.80 -2.09
CA VAL A 136 0.98 -12.60 -2.60
C VAL A 136 1.97 -11.51 -2.95
N ASN A 137 2.95 -11.23 -2.07
CA ASN A 137 3.85 -10.10 -2.27
C ASN A 137 4.96 -10.41 -3.29
N ILE A 138 5.46 -11.65 -3.36
CA ILE A 138 6.62 -12.01 -4.20
C ILE A 138 6.19 -12.84 -5.41
N PHE A 139 5.66 -14.04 -5.23
CA PHE A 139 5.47 -14.97 -6.35
C PHE A 139 4.32 -14.59 -7.27
N ASN A 140 3.22 -14.05 -6.76
CA ASN A 140 2.14 -13.54 -7.59
C ASN A 140 2.58 -12.31 -8.39
N THR A 141 3.42 -11.45 -7.81
CA THR A 141 4.05 -10.34 -8.54
C THR A 141 4.93 -10.87 -9.67
N GLU A 142 5.81 -11.85 -9.40
CA GLU A 142 6.63 -12.47 -10.44
C GLU A 142 5.80 -13.14 -11.54
N LYS A 143 4.74 -13.87 -11.17
CA LYS A 143 3.84 -14.54 -12.12
C LYS A 143 3.15 -13.54 -13.04
N THR A 144 2.51 -12.51 -12.46
CA THR A 144 1.78 -11.50 -13.22
C THR A 144 2.70 -10.65 -14.08
N LEU A 145 3.92 -10.38 -13.63
CA LEU A 145 4.95 -9.73 -14.42
C LEU A 145 5.38 -10.58 -15.62
N GLN A 146 5.61 -11.89 -15.41
CA GLN A 146 5.94 -12.81 -16.50
C GLN A 146 4.81 -12.91 -17.52
N GLN A 147 3.55 -12.96 -17.07
CA GLN A 147 2.37 -12.92 -17.93
C GLN A 147 2.30 -11.62 -18.74
N SER A 148 2.62 -10.48 -18.11
CA SER A 148 2.66 -9.17 -18.77
C SER A 148 3.73 -9.11 -19.88
N ILE A 149 4.92 -9.66 -19.61
CA ILE A 149 5.99 -9.81 -20.61
C ILE A 149 5.49 -10.66 -21.79
N THR A 150 4.95 -11.85 -21.51
CA THR A 150 4.45 -12.77 -22.54
C THR A 150 3.34 -12.16 -23.41
N LYS A 151 2.52 -11.26 -22.84
CA LYS A 151 1.42 -10.60 -23.54
C LYS A 151 1.80 -9.24 -24.16
N GLY A 152 3.08 -8.84 -24.08
CA GLY A 152 3.58 -7.62 -24.72
C GLY A 152 3.17 -6.32 -24.03
N THR A 153 2.98 -6.35 -22.71
CA THR A 153 2.66 -5.14 -21.91
C THR A 153 3.79 -4.12 -22.02
N LYS A 154 3.45 -2.83 -22.21
CA LYS A 154 4.44 -1.76 -22.35
C LYS A 154 5.13 -1.45 -21.03
N LYS A 155 4.37 -1.45 -19.93
CA LYS A 155 4.88 -1.12 -18.61
C LYS A 155 4.11 -1.82 -17.47
N TYR A 156 4.87 -2.29 -16.50
CA TYR A 156 4.35 -2.85 -15.26
C TYR A 156 4.65 -1.90 -14.09
N PHE A 157 3.63 -1.54 -13.34
CA PHE A 157 3.75 -0.77 -12.11
C PHE A 157 3.39 -1.65 -10.92
N CYS A 158 4.09 -1.50 -9.81
CA CYS A 158 3.62 -2.08 -8.54
C CYS A 158 4.04 -1.27 -7.32
N VAL A 159 3.33 -1.51 -6.22
CA VAL A 159 3.56 -0.81 -4.95
C VAL A 159 4.73 -1.44 -4.20
N SER A 160 5.74 -0.61 -3.94
CA SER A 160 6.72 -0.86 -2.88
C SER A 160 6.30 -0.10 -1.61
N THR A 161 7.18 0.00 -0.62
CA THR A 161 6.91 0.66 0.65
C THR A 161 8.18 1.32 1.16
N ASP A 162 8.01 2.42 1.86
CA ASP A 162 9.03 3.02 2.76
C ASP A 162 9.78 1.96 3.59
N LYS A 163 9.08 0.91 4.05
CA LYS A 163 9.64 -0.19 4.85
C LYS A 163 10.64 -1.08 4.09
N ALA A 164 10.81 -0.90 2.78
CA ALA A 164 11.78 -1.64 1.97
C ALA A 164 13.19 -1.02 2.03
N ALA A 165 13.34 0.28 2.35
CA ALA A 165 14.63 0.96 2.37
C ALA A 165 15.59 0.39 3.43
N ASN A 166 15.06 -0.07 4.56
CA ASN A 166 15.77 -0.79 5.62
C ASN A 166 14.77 -1.65 6.42
N PRO A 167 14.47 -2.89 6.00
CA PRO A 167 13.39 -3.66 6.61
C PRO A 167 13.73 -4.13 8.03
N VAL A 168 12.82 -3.88 8.97
CA VAL A 168 12.91 -4.33 10.38
C VAL A 168 11.89 -5.43 10.73
N ASN A 169 11.01 -5.75 9.79
CA ASN A 169 9.96 -6.77 9.91
C ASN A 169 9.82 -7.57 8.60
N MET A 170 9.16 -8.73 8.66
CA MET A 170 9.03 -9.65 7.52
C MET A 170 8.20 -9.06 6.38
N MET A 171 7.25 -8.17 6.69
CA MET A 171 6.45 -7.48 5.68
C MET A 171 7.33 -6.59 4.80
N GLY A 172 8.13 -5.71 5.40
CA GLY A 172 9.09 -4.86 4.67
C GLY A 172 10.12 -5.69 3.92
N ALA A 173 10.62 -6.77 4.52
CA ALA A 173 11.57 -7.66 3.87
C ALA A 173 10.96 -8.40 2.67
N SER A 174 9.69 -8.82 2.74
CA SER A 174 9.01 -9.45 1.60
C SER A 174 8.90 -8.50 0.41
N LYS A 175 8.68 -7.22 0.66
CA LYS A 175 8.66 -6.16 -0.37
C LYS A 175 10.05 -5.89 -0.92
N ARG A 176 11.09 -5.89 -0.07
CA ARG A 176 12.49 -5.79 -0.51
C ARG A 176 12.90 -6.96 -1.40
N ILE A 177 12.51 -8.19 -1.07
CA ILE A 177 12.76 -9.37 -1.91
C ILE A 177 12.01 -9.23 -3.23
N MET A 178 10.73 -8.82 -3.21
CA MET A 178 9.96 -8.55 -4.44
C MET A 178 10.69 -7.55 -5.36
N GLU A 179 11.25 -6.46 -4.82
CA GLU A 179 12.06 -5.50 -5.61
C GLU A 179 13.21 -6.19 -6.35
N MET A 180 13.89 -7.15 -5.73
CA MET A 180 14.96 -7.91 -6.41
C MET A 180 14.44 -8.71 -7.61
N TYR A 181 13.27 -9.34 -7.49
CA TYR A 181 12.60 -10.02 -8.62
C TYR A 181 12.18 -9.05 -9.72
N LEU A 182 11.65 -7.87 -9.36
CA LEU A 182 11.31 -6.81 -10.32
C LEU A 182 12.55 -6.36 -11.08
N ILE A 183 13.65 -6.06 -10.37
CA ILE A 183 14.90 -5.62 -10.99
C ILE A 183 15.42 -6.68 -11.96
N ARG A 184 15.36 -7.97 -11.59
CA ARG A 184 15.72 -9.08 -12.50
C ARG A 184 14.94 -9.04 -13.81
N LYS A 185 13.62 -8.82 -13.75
CA LYS A 185 12.69 -8.79 -14.90
C LYS A 185 12.63 -7.44 -15.62
N SER A 186 13.19 -6.39 -15.04
CA SER A 186 13.27 -5.05 -15.66
C SER A 186 14.08 -5.03 -16.97
N LYS A 187 14.82 -6.10 -17.28
CA LYS A 187 15.53 -6.28 -18.56
C LYS A 187 14.57 -6.55 -19.72
N ASP A 188 13.40 -7.11 -19.43
CA ASP A 188 12.45 -7.61 -20.44
C ASP A 188 11.23 -6.69 -20.59
N ILE A 189 10.92 -5.88 -19.58
CA ILE A 189 9.78 -4.94 -19.56
C ILE A 189 10.14 -3.71 -18.72
N LYS A 190 9.57 -2.55 -19.07
CA LYS A 190 9.71 -1.35 -18.24
C LYS A 190 8.93 -1.53 -16.94
N ILE A 191 9.59 -1.30 -15.81
CA ILE A 191 8.99 -1.40 -14.48
C ILE A 191 9.17 -0.08 -13.75
N SER A 192 8.15 0.40 -13.05
CA SER A 192 8.33 1.47 -12.06
C SER A 192 7.53 1.15 -10.80
N THR A 193 7.89 1.77 -9.69
CA THR A 193 7.20 1.59 -8.41
C THR A 193 6.94 2.93 -7.74
N ALA A 194 6.26 2.88 -6.60
CA ALA A 194 6.12 4.03 -5.70
C ALA A 194 6.31 3.59 -4.24
N ARG A 195 6.91 4.46 -3.43
CA ARG A 195 6.98 4.35 -1.96
C ARG A 195 6.01 5.37 -1.37
N PHE A 196 5.12 4.89 -0.49
CA PHE A 196 4.04 5.68 0.10
C PHE A 196 4.33 6.02 1.55
N ALA A 197 3.86 7.20 1.95
CA ALA A 197 3.56 7.50 3.34
C ALA A 197 2.34 6.69 3.81
N ASN A 198 1.91 6.86 5.06
CA ASN A 198 0.62 6.32 5.50
C ASN A 198 -0.52 6.95 4.69
N VAL A 199 -1.34 6.12 4.04
CA VAL A 199 -2.56 6.61 3.38
C VAL A 199 -3.66 6.73 4.43
N ALA A 200 -4.09 7.96 4.69
CA ALA A 200 -5.10 8.29 5.68
C ALA A 200 -6.40 7.52 5.41
N PHE A 201 -6.95 6.91 6.46
CA PHE A 201 -8.18 6.10 6.41
C PHE A 201 -8.16 4.91 5.44
N SER A 202 -6.98 4.45 5.01
CA SER A 202 -6.88 3.20 4.24
C SER A 202 -7.36 1.99 5.04
N ASP A 203 -7.91 0.98 4.36
CA ASP A 203 -8.54 -0.20 4.97
C ASP A 203 -7.59 -0.90 5.94
N GLY A 204 -8.09 -1.20 7.13
CA GLY A 204 -7.32 -1.82 8.20
C GLY A 204 -6.27 -0.91 8.86
N SER A 205 -6.12 0.36 8.47
CA SER A 205 -5.30 1.33 9.20
C SER A 205 -5.94 1.73 10.53
N LEU A 206 -5.14 2.32 11.43
CA LEU A 206 -5.66 2.82 12.71
C LEU A 206 -6.72 3.91 12.52
N LEU A 207 -6.53 4.82 11.56
CA LEU A 207 -7.51 5.85 11.19
C LEU A 207 -8.82 5.25 10.67
N HIS A 208 -8.75 4.20 9.85
CA HIS A 208 -9.96 3.43 9.47
C HIS A 208 -10.61 2.80 10.71
N GLY A 209 -9.80 2.32 11.66
CA GLY A 209 -10.24 1.86 12.97
C GLY A 209 -11.06 2.91 13.71
N PHE A 210 -10.70 4.19 13.68
CA PHE A 210 -11.48 5.27 14.33
C PHE A 210 -12.93 5.30 13.82
N ASN A 211 -13.14 5.25 12.50
CA ASN A 211 -14.49 5.16 11.93
C ASN A 211 -15.26 3.94 12.46
N GLN A 212 -14.59 2.79 12.58
CA GLN A 212 -15.21 1.59 13.12
C GLN A 212 -15.55 1.71 14.61
N ARG A 213 -14.73 2.42 15.40
CA ARG A 213 -15.00 2.69 16.82
C ARG A 213 -16.21 3.60 16.99
N ILE A 214 -16.32 4.66 16.20
CA ILE A 214 -17.48 5.56 16.21
C ILE A 214 -18.76 4.80 15.88
N LEU A 215 -18.77 4.04 14.78
CA LEU A 215 -19.95 3.28 14.35
C LEU A 215 -20.40 2.24 15.38
N LYS A 216 -19.47 1.68 16.14
CA LYS A 216 -19.73 0.64 17.15
C LYS A 216 -19.90 1.18 18.57
N LYS A 217 -19.82 2.50 18.76
CA LYS A 217 -19.75 3.13 20.09
C LYS A 217 -18.70 2.47 20.98
N GLN A 218 -17.44 2.54 20.54
CA GLN A 218 -16.29 1.96 21.24
C GLN A 218 -15.22 3.04 21.48
N PRO A 219 -14.32 2.84 22.45
CA PRO A 219 -13.21 3.78 22.70
C PRO A 219 -12.29 3.93 21.49
N ILE A 220 -11.65 5.09 21.38
CA ILE A 220 -10.56 5.31 20.44
C ILE A 220 -9.23 5.02 21.13
N VAL A 221 -8.41 4.18 20.52
CA VAL A 221 -7.04 3.88 20.98
C VAL A 221 -6.06 4.43 19.95
N ALA A 222 -5.05 5.18 20.40
CA ALA A 222 -4.04 5.71 19.50
C ALA A 222 -2.69 5.92 20.19
N PRO A 223 -1.55 5.62 19.54
CA PRO A 223 -0.26 5.98 20.07
C PRO A 223 -0.05 7.50 20.05
N ASN A 224 0.56 8.03 21.10
CA ASN A 224 0.84 9.47 21.24
C ASN A 224 2.30 9.85 20.93
N ASP A 225 3.20 8.87 20.85
CA ASP A 225 4.63 9.00 20.63
C ASP A 225 5.03 8.73 19.18
N ILE A 226 4.22 7.98 18.43
CA ILE A 226 4.46 7.67 17.03
C ILE A 226 3.95 8.79 16.12
N LYS A 227 4.87 9.36 15.33
CA LYS A 227 4.55 10.32 14.27
C LYS A 227 4.74 9.72 12.89
N ARG A 228 3.84 10.07 11.96
CA ARG A 228 3.87 9.60 10.58
C ARG A 228 3.54 10.72 9.60
N TYR A 229 3.99 10.53 8.37
CA TYR A 229 3.51 11.28 7.23
C TYR A 229 2.19 10.70 6.74
N PHE A 230 1.25 11.55 6.38
CA PHE A 230 -0.02 11.12 5.81
C PHE A 230 -0.30 11.74 4.45
N VAL A 231 -0.75 10.90 3.53
CA VAL A 231 -1.31 11.29 2.23
C VAL A 231 -2.79 10.91 2.18
N THR A 232 -3.56 11.64 1.40
CA THR A 232 -4.95 11.31 1.11
C THR A 232 -5.04 10.11 0.16
N PRO A 233 -6.20 9.44 0.09
CA PRO A 233 -6.42 8.41 -0.94
C PRO A 233 -6.17 8.93 -2.35
N LYS A 234 -6.66 10.13 -2.69
CA LYS A 234 -6.47 10.75 -4.01
C LYS A 234 -4.98 10.91 -4.36
N GLU A 235 -4.20 11.50 -3.46
CA GLU A 235 -2.75 11.66 -3.64
C GLU A 235 -2.05 10.30 -3.85
N SER A 236 -2.48 9.25 -3.15
CA SER A 236 -1.92 7.90 -3.37
C SER A 236 -2.25 7.35 -4.77
N GLY A 237 -3.43 7.64 -5.31
CA GLY A 237 -3.81 7.27 -6.67
C GLY A 237 -3.02 8.06 -7.72
N GLU A 238 -2.84 9.36 -7.49
CA GLU A 238 -2.06 10.26 -8.34
C GLU A 238 -0.59 9.85 -8.41
N LEU A 239 0.02 9.55 -7.26
CA LEU A 239 1.39 9.02 -7.20
C LEU A 239 1.54 7.72 -8.01
N CYS A 240 0.59 6.79 -7.87
CA CYS A 240 0.58 5.55 -8.65
C CYS A 240 0.51 5.84 -10.15
N LEU A 241 -0.42 6.71 -10.57
CA LEU A 241 -0.62 7.02 -11.99
C LEU A 241 0.60 7.75 -12.57
N MET A 242 1.16 8.72 -11.84
CA MET A 242 2.36 9.46 -12.25
C MET A 242 3.54 8.51 -12.45
N SER A 243 3.79 7.60 -11.49
CA SER A 243 4.82 6.57 -11.67
C SER A 243 4.51 5.67 -12.85
N CYS A 244 3.27 5.19 -12.98
CA CYS A 244 2.86 4.29 -14.06
C CYS A 244 3.02 4.90 -15.46
N ILE A 245 2.69 6.18 -15.65
CA ILE A 245 2.78 6.84 -16.96
C ILE A 245 4.18 7.39 -17.22
N PHE A 246 4.76 8.11 -16.28
CA PHE A 246 6.00 8.87 -16.49
C PHE A 246 7.26 8.19 -15.98
N GLY A 247 7.15 7.21 -15.07
CA GLY A 247 8.30 6.49 -14.56
C GLY A 247 9.13 5.84 -15.67
N GLU A 248 10.44 6.02 -15.60
CA GLU A 248 11.36 5.27 -16.42
C GLU A 248 11.55 3.87 -15.83
N ASN A 249 12.29 3.03 -16.55
CA ASN A 249 12.57 1.70 -16.07
C ASN A 249 13.40 1.78 -14.77
N ARG A 250 12.90 1.13 -13.71
CA ARG A 250 13.43 1.08 -12.34
C ARG A 250 13.26 2.35 -11.51
N ASP A 251 12.46 3.31 -11.98
CA ASP A 251 12.13 4.48 -11.18
C ASP A 251 11.26 4.09 -9.97
N VAL A 252 11.59 4.65 -8.81
CA VAL A 252 10.73 4.59 -7.61
C VAL A 252 10.29 6.00 -7.26
N PHE A 253 8.99 6.26 -7.37
CA PHE A 253 8.43 7.58 -7.08
C PHE A 253 8.10 7.70 -5.59
N PHE A 254 8.30 8.89 -5.01
CA PHE A 254 7.93 9.19 -3.63
C PHE A 254 7.51 10.67 -3.50
N PRO A 255 6.66 11.01 -2.51
CA PRO A 255 6.33 12.41 -2.23
C PRO A 255 7.54 13.14 -1.61
N LYS A 256 7.84 14.35 -2.07
CA LYS A 256 8.76 15.25 -1.37
C LYS A 256 8.05 15.83 -0.15
N LEU A 257 8.22 15.17 0.99
CA LEU A 257 7.63 15.62 2.25
C LEU A 257 8.70 16.29 3.11
N ASP A 258 8.37 17.45 3.66
CA ASP A 258 9.18 18.15 4.66
C ASP A 258 8.94 17.55 6.05
N GLU A 259 10.03 17.13 6.71
CA GLU A 259 9.95 16.47 8.01
C GLU A 259 9.42 17.34 9.14
N LYS A 260 9.66 18.65 9.09
CA LYS A 260 9.26 19.58 10.15
C LYS A 260 7.80 19.98 10.05
N LEU A 261 7.20 19.88 8.86
CA LEU A 261 5.87 20.39 8.58
C LEU A 261 4.80 19.30 8.48
N ASN A 262 5.17 18.05 8.21
CA ASN A 262 4.21 17.02 7.80
C ASN A 262 4.06 15.83 8.77
N LEU A 263 4.81 15.80 9.88
CA LEU A 263 4.69 14.76 10.88
C LEU A 263 3.57 15.08 11.88
N ILE A 264 2.63 14.16 12.04
CA ILE A 264 1.52 14.24 13.01
C ILE A 264 1.37 12.91 13.74
N SER A 265 1.00 12.95 15.03
CA SER A 265 0.74 11.74 15.81
C SER A 265 -0.67 11.20 15.55
N PHE A 266 -0.87 9.91 15.84
CA PHE A 266 -2.20 9.30 15.72
C PHE A 266 -3.18 9.87 16.76
N ALA A 267 -2.71 10.17 17.97
CA ALA A 267 -3.49 10.84 19.00
C ALA A 267 -3.95 12.24 18.53
N ASP A 268 -3.07 13.04 17.92
CA ASP A 268 -3.44 14.37 17.40
C ASP A 268 -4.51 14.27 16.30
N ILE A 269 -4.40 13.26 15.42
CA ILE A 269 -5.43 13.00 14.40
C ILE A 269 -6.75 12.60 15.06
N ALA A 270 -6.72 11.74 16.08
CA ALA A 270 -7.93 11.32 16.80
C ALA A 270 -8.64 12.52 17.44
N VAL A 271 -7.91 13.45 18.06
CA VAL A 271 -8.47 14.68 18.64
C VAL A 271 -9.14 15.53 17.54
N LYS A 272 -8.45 15.81 16.43
CA LYS A 272 -9.02 16.57 15.30
C LYS A 272 -10.24 15.89 14.69
N TYR A 273 -10.18 14.56 14.59
CA TYR A 273 -11.25 13.74 14.05
C TYR A 273 -12.52 13.84 14.91
N LEU A 274 -12.37 13.73 16.25
CA LEU A 274 -13.46 13.88 17.20
C LEU A 274 -14.06 15.30 17.18
N ASP A 275 -13.21 16.33 17.13
CA ASP A 275 -13.65 17.73 17.02
C ASP A 275 -14.51 17.96 15.77
N GLU A 276 -14.09 17.43 14.61
CA GLU A 276 -14.85 17.56 13.36
C GLU A 276 -16.23 16.88 13.40
N ILE A 277 -16.38 15.82 14.21
CA ILE A 277 -17.68 15.14 14.43
C ILE A 277 -18.43 15.62 15.67
N GLY A 278 -17.92 16.67 16.34
CA GLY A 278 -18.60 17.37 17.45
C GLY A 278 -18.45 16.72 18.83
N TYR A 279 -17.36 15.98 19.05
CA TYR A 279 -17.03 15.37 20.35
C TYR A 279 -15.71 15.91 20.90
N GLU A 280 -15.65 16.05 22.23
CA GLU A 280 -14.40 16.31 22.96
C GLU A 280 -13.74 14.99 23.39
N PRO A 281 -12.41 14.85 23.29
CA PRO A 281 -11.71 13.67 23.79
C PRO A 281 -11.73 13.63 25.32
N TYR A 282 -12.09 12.47 25.90
CA TYR A 282 -11.92 12.17 27.32
C TYR A 282 -10.80 11.16 27.49
N LEU A 283 -9.69 11.55 28.12
CA LEU A 283 -8.52 10.69 28.30
C LEU A 283 -8.74 9.71 29.45
N CYS A 284 -8.77 8.42 29.13
CA CYS A 284 -8.86 7.34 30.11
C CYS A 284 -7.46 6.82 30.47
N GLU A 285 -7.31 6.30 31.68
CA GLU A 285 -6.08 5.70 32.20
C GLU A 285 -6.00 4.20 31.94
N SER A 286 -7.13 3.54 31.64
CA SER A 286 -7.19 2.09 31.40
C SER A 286 -8.21 1.66 30.35
N GLU A 287 -8.05 0.44 29.83
CA GLU A 287 -9.01 -0.18 28.91
C GLU A 287 -10.39 -0.41 29.55
N ASP A 288 -10.43 -0.72 30.85
CA ASP A 288 -11.69 -0.94 31.59
C ASP A 288 -12.45 0.37 31.76
N GLU A 289 -11.77 1.43 32.22
CA GLU A 289 -12.37 2.77 32.32
C GLU A 289 -12.91 3.26 30.98
N ALA A 290 -12.15 3.06 29.90
CA ALA A 290 -12.54 3.46 28.57
C ALA A 290 -13.83 2.74 28.12
N ARG A 291 -13.96 1.44 28.41
CA ARG A 291 -15.13 0.64 28.03
C ARG A 291 -16.36 0.92 28.88
N ASP A 292 -16.19 1.07 30.18
CA ASP A 292 -17.32 1.18 31.11
C ASP A 292 -18.09 2.51 31.00
N ASN A 293 -17.43 3.56 30.49
CA ASN A 293 -17.98 4.92 30.46
C ASN A 293 -18.47 5.39 29.07
N VAL A 294 -18.47 4.54 28.04
CA VAL A 294 -18.74 4.98 26.65
C VAL A 294 -20.08 5.69 26.50
N ASP A 295 -21.18 5.06 26.93
CA ASP A 295 -22.52 5.64 26.74
C ASP A 295 -22.72 6.93 27.55
N ALA A 296 -22.18 7.00 28.77
CA ALA A 296 -22.25 8.17 29.63
C ALA A 296 -21.47 9.36 29.02
N LEU A 297 -20.24 9.11 28.55
CA LEU A 297 -19.42 10.15 27.91
C LEU A 297 -20.02 10.65 26.60
N ILE A 298 -20.54 9.75 25.76
CA ILE A 298 -21.19 10.13 24.49
C ILE A 298 -22.38 11.06 24.75
N ALA A 299 -23.17 10.81 25.80
CA ALA A 299 -24.29 11.68 26.17
C ALA A 299 -23.85 13.11 26.55
N GLU A 300 -22.62 13.27 27.05
CA GLU A 300 -22.00 14.57 27.37
C GLU A 300 -21.24 15.19 26.18
N LYS A 301 -21.34 14.62 24.97
CA LYS A 301 -20.50 14.98 23.81
C LYS A 301 -19.00 14.79 24.07
N LYS A 302 -18.64 13.79 24.87
CA LYS A 302 -17.26 13.34 25.07
C LYS A 302 -17.06 11.95 24.47
N TRP A 303 -15.84 11.62 24.08
CA TRP A 303 -15.49 10.29 23.58
C TRP A 303 -14.30 9.69 24.35
N PRO A 304 -14.43 8.48 24.93
CA PRO A 304 -13.32 7.86 25.65
C PRO A 304 -12.16 7.55 24.73
N CYS A 305 -10.98 8.01 25.12
CA CYS A 305 -9.73 7.90 24.38
C CYS A 305 -8.65 7.30 25.27
N LEU A 306 -7.98 6.27 24.76
CA LEU A 306 -6.82 5.66 25.41
C LEU A 306 -5.57 5.97 24.56
N PHE A 307 -4.82 6.99 24.97
CA PHE A 307 -3.61 7.41 24.27
C PHE A 307 -2.36 6.93 25.01
N THR A 308 -1.68 5.93 24.45
CA THR A 308 -0.55 5.24 25.11
C THR A 308 0.75 5.43 24.33
N GLY A 309 1.89 5.23 24.99
CA GLY A 309 3.16 5.03 24.29
C GLY A 309 3.17 3.69 23.53
N SER A 310 4.01 3.62 22.50
CA SER A 310 4.22 2.42 21.68
C SER A 310 5.16 1.41 22.35
N ASP A 311 4.82 0.12 22.27
CA ASP A 311 5.67 -0.99 22.77
C ASP A 311 5.63 -2.24 21.86
N THR A 312 5.17 -2.08 20.62
CA THR A 312 4.86 -3.18 19.69
C THR A 312 6.06 -3.58 18.83
N THR A 313 6.16 -4.87 18.48
CA THR A 313 7.24 -5.40 17.63
C THR A 313 7.25 -4.74 16.24
N GLY A 314 8.44 -4.38 15.75
CA GLY A 314 8.67 -4.12 14.33
C GLY A 314 8.20 -2.77 13.79
N GLU A 315 7.80 -1.84 14.67
CA GLU A 315 7.50 -0.45 14.31
C GLU A 315 8.77 0.41 14.37
N LYS A 316 8.92 1.32 13.40
CA LYS A 316 9.99 2.32 13.39
C LYS A 316 9.50 3.62 14.02
N ASP A 317 10.39 4.36 14.67
CA ASP A 317 10.05 5.67 15.23
C ASP A 317 9.75 6.69 14.12
N PHE A 318 10.48 6.62 12.99
CA PHE A 318 10.28 7.45 11.80
C PHE A 318 10.41 6.63 10.50
N GLU A 319 9.73 7.09 9.44
CA GLU A 319 9.75 6.47 8.11
C GLU A 319 10.67 7.28 7.18
N GLU A 320 11.55 6.59 6.45
CA GLU A 320 12.46 7.15 5.45
C GLU A 320 12.00 6.70 4.05
N PHE A 321 11.92 7.62 3.09
CA PHE A 321 11.58 7.28 1.70
C PHE A 321 12.77 6.78 0.90
N PHE A 322 13.98 7.23 1.24
CA PHE A 322 15.22 6.88 0.57
C PHE A 322 16.38 6.81 1.56
N THR A 323 17.46 6.12 1.17
CA THR A 323 18.71 6.06 1.95
C THR A 323 19.78 6.99 1.39
N ASP A 324 20.81 7.31 2.17
CA ASP A 324 21.95 8.14 1.74
C ASP A 324 22.74 7.56 0.56
N THR A 325 22.55 6.28 0.25
CA THR A 325 23.23 5.57 -0.84
C THR A 325 22.43 5.53 -2.14
N GLU A 326 21.16 5.92 -2.11
CA GLU A 326 20.28 5.89 -3.28
C GLU A 326 20.49 7.12 -4.17
N VAL A 327 20.46 6.94 -5.49
CA VAL A 327 20.58 8.04 -6.45
C VAL A 327 19.22 8.68 -6.64
N LEU A 328 19.13 10.00 -6.46
CA LEU A 328 17.88 10.75 -6.50
C LEU A 328 17.83 11.71 -7.69
N ASP A 329 16.68 11.75 -8.35
CA ASP A 329 16.26 12.81 -9.25
C ASP A 329 15.16 13.62 -8.55
N MET A 330 15.55 14.81 -8.10
CA MET A 330 14.69 15.75 -7.36
C MET A 330 14.27 16.94 -8.21
N ASP A 331 14.68 17.01 -9.48
CA ASP A 331 14.44 18.18 -10.34
C ASP A 331 13.35 17.91 -11.39
N ARG A 332 13.10 16.64 -11.73
CA ARG A 332 12.14 16.25 -12.78
C ARG A 332 10.70 16.65 -12.49
N PHE A 333 10.29 16.66 -11.22
CA PHE A 333 8.95 17.04 -10.80
C PHE A 333 9.04 18.00 -9.61
N VAL A 334 7.99 18.78 -9.36
CA VAL A 334 7.98 19.77 -8.28
C VAL A 334 7.91 19.06 -6.92
N ASN A 335 6.90 18.22 -6.74
CA ASN A 335 6.53 17.60 -5.46
C ASN A 335 6.76 16.08 -5.43
N LEU A 336 7.22 15.50 -6.55
CA LEU A 336 7.60 14.09 -6.64
C LEU A 336 9.13 13.95 -6.74
N GLY A 337 9.70 13.13 -5.86
CA GLY A 337 11.08 12.66 -5.98
C GLY A 337 11.11 11.32 -6.70
N VAL A 338 12.22 11.05 -7.40
CA VAL A 338 12.43 9.77 -8.10
C VAL A 338 13.75 9.17 -7.65
N ILE A 339 13.71 7.93 -7.16
CA ILE A 339 14.91 7.13 -6.91
C ILE A 339 15.24 6.36 -8.19
N LYS A 340 16.50 6.43 -8.61
CA LYS A 340 17.04 5.69 -9.74
C LYS A 340 17.70 4.40 -9.24
N ASN A 341 17.05 3.26 -9.49
CA ASN A 341 17.61 1.96 -9.12
C ASN A 341 18.45 1.34 -10.24
N ASP A 342 19.59 0.79 -9.85
CA ASP A 342 20.44 -0.01 -10.73
C ASP A 342 19.96 -1.46 -10.86
N ALA A 343 20.46 -2.16 -11.89
CA ALA A 343 20.14 -3.56 -12.17
C ALA A 343 20.88 -4.55 -11.25
N VAL A 344 20.96 -4.29 -9.94
CA VAL A 344 21.76 -5.09 -9.00
C VAL A 344 20.89 -6.14 -8.31
N TYR A 345 21.19 -7.41 -8.54
CA TYR A 345 20.56 -8.56 -7.88
C TYR A 345 21.49 -9.78 -7.94
N ASP A 346 21.32 -10.69 -6.99
CA ASP A 346 22.03 -11.97 -6.94
C ASP A 346 21.11 -13.08 -7.47
N ASN A 347 21.39 -13.57 -8.68
CA ASN A 347 20.52 -14.54 -9.34
C ASN A 347 20.52 -15.91 -8.64
N GLU A 348 21.69 -16.35 -8.16
CA GLU A 348 21.82 -17.64 -7.46
C GLU A 348 21.01 -17.63 -6.16
N LYS A 349 21.09 -16.54 -5.40
CA LYS A 349 20.28 -16.41 -4.18
C LYS A 349 18.78 -16.38 -4.45
N LEU A 350 18.33 -15.68 -5.50
CA LEU A 350 16.89 -15.65 -5.87
C LEU A 350 16.39 -17.02 -6.35
N GLU A 351 17.19 -17.75 -7.11
CA GLU A 351 16.88 -19.12 -7.53
C GLU A 351 16.82 -20.07 -6.33
N ASN A 352 17.80 -20.00 -5.42
CA ASN A 352 17.80 -20.77 -4.19
C ASN A 352 16.59 -20.45 -3.30
N PHE A 353 16.23 -19.17 -3.13
CA PHE A 353 15.03 -18.77 -2.40
C PHE A 353 13.77 -19.38 -3.02
N THR A 354 13.62 -19.26 -4.34
CA THR A 354 12.49 -19.84 -5.09
C THR A 354 12.41 -21.35 -4.89
N PHE A 355 13.55 -22.04 -5.02
CA PHE A 355 13.64 -23.49 -4.86
C PHE A 355 13.23 -23.92 -3.45
N LYS A 356 13.79 -23.29 -2.42
CA LYS A 356 13.53 -23.63 -1.02
C LYS A 356 12.07 -23.39 -0.63
N ILE A 357 11.46 -22.28 -1.05
CA ILE A 357 10.04 -22.06 -0.78
C ILE A 357 9.16 -23.09 -1.52
N LYS A 358 9.49 -23.45 -2.76
CA LYS A 358 8.76 -24.51 -3.48
C LYS A 358 8.89 -25.86 -2.79
N ASP A 359 10.09 -26.23 -2.37
CA ASP A 359 10.35 -27.47 -1.65
C ASP A 359 9.56 -27.55 -0.33
N MET A 360 9.55 -26.47 0.46
CA MET A 360 8.72 -26.35 1.68
C MET A 360 7.23 -26.61 1.38
N LYS A 361 6.70 -26.03 0.31
CA LYS A 361 5.29 -26.19 -0.09
C LYS A 361 4.98 -27.59 -0.60
N LEU A 362 5.86 -28.18 -1.41
CA LEU A 362 5.71 -29.53 -1.92
C LEU A 362 5.69 -30.56 -0.79
N ASN A 363 6.53 -30.35 0.22
CA ASN A 363 6.61 -31.23 1.40
C ASN A 363 5.56 -30.91 2.47
N LEU A 364 4.81 -29.81 2.32
CA LEU A 364 3.83 -29.32 3.31
C LEU A 364 4.41 -29.08 4.71
N ILE A 365 5.71 -28.77 4.81
CA ILE A 365 6.44 -28.64 6.07
C ILE A 365 7.34 -27.40 6.02
N TRP A 366 7.13 -26.46 6.93
CA TRP A 366 7.99 -25.30 7.18
C TRP A 366 7.76 -24.73 8.58
N THR A 367 8.77 -24.04 9.11
CA THR A 367 8.66 -23.23 10.33
C THR A 367 8.91 -21.76 10.02
N LYS A 368 8.65 -20.88 10.98
CA LYS A 368 8.90 -19.44 10.83
C LYS A 368 10.41 -19.18 10.69
N GLU A 369 11.22 -19.88 11.48
CA GLU A 369 12.68 -19.78 11.50
C GLU A 369 13.28 -20.13 10.14
N MET A 370 12.80 -21.20 9.49
CA MET A 370 13.22 -21.58 8.14
C MET A 370 13.00 -20.46 7.12
N ILE A 371 11.90 -19.72 7.25
CA ILE A 371 11.59 -18.58 6.38
C ILE A 371 12.48 -17.37 6.71
N VAL A 372 12.68 -17.08 8.00
CA VAL A 372 13.56 -16.00 8.47
C VAL A 372 15.00 -16.21 7.98
N ASP A 373 15.51 -17.44 8.04
CA ASP A 373 16.85 -17.79 7.57
C ASP A 373 17.01 -17.54 6.05
N LEU A 374 15.97 -17.85 5.26
CA LEU A 374 15.96 -17.52 3.83
C LEU A 374 15.98 -16.01 3.57
N PHE A 375 15.25 -15.24 4.37
CA PHE A 375 15.23 -13.77 4.28
C PHE A 375 16.60 -13.18 4.62
N ASN A 376 17.24 -13.66 5.69
CA ASN A 376 18.58 -13.24 6.11
C ASN A 376 19.66 -13.52 5.04
N ASN A 377 19.52 -14.60 4.28
CA ASN A 377 20.44 -14.91 3.18
C ASN A 377 20.35 -13.86 2.04
N LEU A 378 19.12 -13.45 1.70
CA LEU A 378 18.87 -12.47 0.65
C LEU A 378 19.15 -11.03 1.09
N ILE A 379 18.89 -10.70 2.35
CA ILE A 379 19.04 -9.35 2.90
C ILE A 379 20.07 -9.39 4.03
N PRO A 380 21.37 -9.25 3.72
CA PRO A 380 22.39 -9.07 4.74
C PRO A 380 22.03 -7.88 5.62
N ASN A 381 22.14 -8.03 6.95
CA ASN A 381 21.74 -7.04 7.96
C ASN A 381 20.22 -6.85 8.15
N PHE A 382 19.40 -7.84 7.76
CA PHE A 382 18.00 -7.88 8.17
C PHE A 382 17.89 -8.01 9.69
N GLY A 383 17.76 -6.88 10.39
CA GLY A 383 17.75 -6.77 11.85
C GLY A 383 16.41 -7.12 12.48
N HIS A 384 15.80 -8.24 12.10
CA HIS A 384 14.53 -8.69 12.64
C HIS A 384 14.62 -8.89 14.17
N LYS A 385 13.94 -8.03 14.93
CA LYS A 385 13.84 -8.13 16.39
C LYS A 385 12.44 -8.61 16.77
N GLU A 386 12.33 -9.81 17.30
CA GLU A 386 11.06 -10.36 17.78
C GLU A 386 10.90 -10.03 19.27
N THR A 387 9.93 -9.17 19.62
CA THR A 387 9.69 -8.80 21.04
C THR A 387 8.59 -9.64 21.70
N GLY A 388 7.96 -10.56 20.96
CA GLY A 388 6.90 -11.46 21.46
C GLY A 388 5.55 -10.78 21.73
N LYS A 389 5.41 -9.47 21.47
CA LYS A 389 4.18 -8.69 21.63
C LYS A 389 3.70 -8.14 20.29
N TYR A 390 2.56 -8.66 19.81
CA TYR A 390 1.97 -8.28 18.53
C TYR A 390 0.89 -7.20 18.71
N LEU A 391 0.64 -6.40 17.66
CA LEU A 391 -0.37 -5.33 17.64
C LEU A 391 -1.81 -5.79 17.96
N ASP A 392 -2.12 -7.08 17.84
CA ASP A 392 -3.43 -7.66 18.19
C ASP A 392 -3.56 -8.07 19.67
N SER A 393 -2.51 -7.89 20.49
CA SER A 393 -2.58 -8.06 21.94
C SER A 393 -3.03 -6.79 22.68
N LYS A 394 -3.51 -5.78 21.96
CA LYS A 394 -4.01 -4.49 22.48
C LYS A 394 -5.35 -4.14 21.83
N MET A 395 -6.16 -3.31 22.50
CA MET A 395 -7.47 -2.83 22.03
C MET A 395 -7.43 -2.04 20.72
#